data_AF-A0A351JP26-F1
#
_entry.id   AF-A0A351JP26-F1
#
_cell.length_a   1.000
_cell.length_b   1.000
_cell.length_c   1.000
_cell.angle_alpha   90.00
_cell.angle_beta   90.00
_cell.angle_gamma   90.00
#
_symmetry.space_group_name_H-M   'P 1'
#
loop_
_entity.id
_entity.type
_entity.pdbx_description
1 polymer ?
#
loop_
_entity_poly.entity_id
_entity_poly.type
_entity_poly.pdbx_seq_one_letter_code
_entity_poly.pdbx_strand_id
1 'polypeptide(L)'
;MRHEDWLDIQGRSRKRQLAVAREWGLTEFDQPSGGCCLLLTRSYALRLRDAFAVHGRASLESSGFALLRFGRHFRFSPTVKVIVGRNEGENAVLVGFAPGRWVLAFPSVPGPVALMEGTPTGEELELAARLAAR
;
A
#
# COMPACT_ATOMS: atom_id res chain seq x y z
N MET A 1 19.20 38.22 2.67
CA MET A 1 19.19 37.49 1.38
C MET A 1 18.64 38.41 0.33
N ARG A 2 19.41 38.68 -0.72
CA ARG A 2 19.01 39.50 -1.87
C ARG A 2 18.30 38.60 -2.89
N HIS A 3 17.47 39.17 -3.76
CA HIS A 3 16.72 38.42 -4.79
C HIS A 3 17.62 37.52 -5.66
N GLU A 4 18.87 37.95 -5.84
CA GLU A 4 19.94 37.26 -6.59
C GLU A 4 20.31 35.89 -6.00
N ASP A 5 20.07 35.68 -4.70
CA ASP A 5 20.43 34.45 -3.99
C ASP A 5 19.44 33.29 -4.28
N TRP A 6 18.33 33.54 -4.97
CA TRP A 6 17.20 32.60 -5.13
C TRP A 6 17.18 31.81 -6.44
N LEU A 7 18.26 31.89 -7.24
CA LEU A 7 18.40 31.17 -8.52
C LEU A 7 17.25 31.42 -9.51
N ASP A 8 16.55 32.56 -9.36
CA ASP A 8 15.35 32.93 -10.12
C ASP A 8 14.19 31.92 -10.00
N ILE A 9 14.12 31.20 -8.88
CA ILE A 9 13.01 30.27 -8.60
C ILE A 9 11.80 31.10 -8.15
N GLN A 10 10.79 31.19 -9.01
CA GLN A 10 9.56 31.94 -8.75
C GLN A 10 8.30 31.08 -8.97
N GLY A 11 7.31 31.26 -8.09
CA GLY A 11 6.03 30.56 -8.15
C GLY A 11 6.08 29.05 -7.81
N ARG A 12 5.07 28.30 -8.23
CA ARG A 12 4.94 26.84 -7.97
C ARG A 12 5.61 25.95 -9.03
N SER A 13 6.26 26.55 -10.02
CA SER A 13 6.84 25.83 -11.16
C SER A 13 8.16 25.18 -10.80
N ARG A 14 8.30 23.88 -11.06
CA ARG A 14 9.55 23.14 -10.83
C ARG A 14 10.56 23.25 -11.97
N LYS A 15 10.23 23.96 -13.06
CA LYS A 15 11.06 24.01 -14.28
C LYS A 15 12.48 24.53 -13.99
N ARG A 16 12.61 25.62 -13.22
CA ARG A 16 13.91 26.20 -12.88
C ARG A 16 14.73 25.29 -11.96
N GLN A 17 14.07 24.68 -10.96
CA GLN A 17 14.70 23.71 -10.05
C GLN A 17 15.29 22.51 -10.80
N LEU A 18 14.56 21.97 -11.79
CA LEU A 18 15.02 20.85 -12.61
C LEU A 18 16.15 21.24 -13.57
N ALA A 19 16.16 22.47 -14.09
CA ALA A 19 17.24 22.98 -14.94
C ALA A 19 18.55 23.12 -14.14
N VAL A 20 18.48 23.75 -12.96
CA VAL A 20 19.63 23.88 -12.05
C VAL A 20 20.14 22.50 -11.60
N ALA A 21 19.24 21.56 -11.28
CA ALA A 21 19.65 20.20 -10.91
C ALA A 21 20.47 19.51 -12.02
N ARG A 22 20.08 19.71 -13.30
CA ARG A 22 20.85 19.19 -14.45
C ARG A 22 22.19 19.90 -14.61
N GLU A 23 22.24 21.22 -14.43
CA GLU A 23 23.48 22.00 -14.45
C GLU A 23 24.47 21.54 -13.37
N TRP A 24 23.97 21.11 -12.21
CA TRP A 24 24.77 20.55 -11.12
C TRP A 24 25.04 19.04 -11.22
N GLY A 25 24.64 18.40 -12.32
CA GLY A 25 24.86 16.97 -12.53
C GLY A 25 24.02 16.05 -11.63
N LEU A 26 22.96 16.57 -11.01
CA LEU A 26 22.04 15.78 -10.19
C LEU A 26 21.09 15.03 -11.13
N THR A 27 21.41 13.77 -11.41
CA THR A 27 20.60 12.87 -12.25
C THR A 27 19.56 12.07 -11.45
N GLU A 28 19.81 11.88 -10.16
CA GLU A 28 18.90 11.18 -9.25
C GLU A 28 18.28 12.17 -8.27
N PHE A 29 17.02 12.51 -8.50
CA PHE A 29 16.21 13.22 -7.53
C PHE A 29 14.78 12.73 -7.62
N ASP A 30 14.18 12.44 -6.47
CA ASP A 30 12.78 12.04 -6.45
C ASP A 30 11.90 13.21 -6.88
N GLN A 31 10.92 12.92 -7.71
CA GLN A 31 9.86 13.87 -7.97
C GLN A 31 8.75 13.70 -6.93
N PRO A 32 8.44 14.74 -6.12
CA PRO A 32 7.20 14.76 -5.36
C PRO A 32 6.05 15.18 -6.29
N SER A 33 5.95 14.57 -7.48
CA SER A 33 4.90 14.85 -8.45
C SER A 33 3.67 14.04 -8.06
N GLY A 34 2.83 14.58 -7.16
CA GLY A 34 1.38 14.34 -7.01
C GLY A 34 0.81 12.92 -6.83
N GLY A 35 1.55 11.86 -7.15
CA GLY A 35 1.13 10.46 -7.16
C GLY A 35 1.71 9.65 -6.00
N CYS A 36 2.65 10.21 -5.23
CA CYS A 36 3.17 9.63 -4.00
C CYS A 36 2.34 10.01 -2.76
N CYS A 37 1.07 10.39 -2.95
CA CYS A 37 0.17 10.78 -1.86
C CYS A 37 -0.71 9.61 -1.38
N LEU A 38 -0.22 8.37 -1.46
CA LEU A 38 -0.92 7.22 -0.89
C LEU A 38 -1.07 7.35 0.64
N LEU A 39 -0.04 7.91 1.28
CA LEU A 39 0.03 8.22 2.71
C LEU A 39 -0.97 9.31 3.15
N LEU A 40 -1.49 10.13 2.22
CA LEU A 40 -2.47 11.19 2.53
C LEU A 40 -3.92 10.68 2.44
N THR A 41 -4.15 9.44 2.02
CA THR A 41 -5.50 8.89 1.95
C THR A 41 -5.95 8.41 3.33
N ARG A 42 -7.14 8.88 3.77
CA ARG A 42 -7.76 8.47 5.04
C ARG A 42 -7.82 6.95 5.17
N SER A 43 -8.08 6.24 4.08
CA SER A 43 -8.11 4.78 4.03
C SER A 43 -6.77 4.13 4.37
N TYR A 44 -5.66 4.67 3.88
CA TYR A 44 -4.33 4.11 4.19
C TYR A 44 -3.95 4.41 5.64
N ALA A 45 -4.17 5.63 6.12
CA ALA A 45 -3.92 6.00 7.51
C ALA A 45 -4.71 5.13 8.50
N LEU A 46 -5.98 4.81 8.18
CA LEU A 46 -6.79 3.88 8.97
C LEU A 46 -6.20 2.48 9.02
N ARG A 47 -5.78 1.93 7.87
CA ARG A 47 -5.13 0.61 7.79
C ARG A 47 -3.79 0.57 8.52
N LEU A 48 -3.02 1.65 8.46
CA LEU A 48 -1.73 1.75 9.11
C LEU A 48 -1.88 1.83 10.64
N ARG A 49 -2.77 2.71 11.13
CA ARG A 49 -3.09 2.81 12.56
C ARG A 49 -3.49 1.46 13.13
N ASP A 50 -4.29 0.76 12.36
CA ASP A 50 -4.81 -0.54 12.68
C ASP A 50 -3.70 -1.63 12.67
N ALA A 51 -2.81 -1.64 11.68
CA ALA A 51 -1.64 -2.52 11.67
C ALA A 51 -0.73 -2.27 12.89
N PHE A 52 -0.53 -1.00 13.26
CA PHE A 52 0.21 -0.63 14.46
C PHE A 52 -0.45 -1.06 15.76
N ALA A 53 -1.79 -1.11 15.81
CA ALA A 53 -2.50 -1.57 16.99
C ALA A 53 -2.32 -3.07 17.24
N VAL A 54 -2.21 -3.87 16.18
CA VAL A 54 -2.10 -5.34 16.27
C VAL A 54 -0.64 -5.78 16.44
N HIS A 55 0.25 -5.27 15.58
CA HIS A 55 1.63 -5.77 15.52
C HIS A 55 2.61 -4.90 16.32
N GLY A 56 2.23 -3.66 16.66
CA GLY A 56 3.14 -2.65 17.19
C GLY A 56 3.92 -1.92 16.08
N ARG A 57 4.41 -0.71 16.38
CA ARG A 57 5.09 0.14 15.38
C ARG A 57 6.42 -0.43 14.88
N ALA A 58 7.12 -1.21 15.70
CA ALA A 58 8.48 -1.66 15.43
C ALA A 58 8.55 -3.01 14.68
N SER A 59 7.45 -3.75 14.58
CA SER A 59 7.43 -5.07 13.94
C SER A 59 6.97 -5.03 12.47
N LEU A 60 6.53 -3.86 11.98
CA LEU A 60 6.06 -3.73 10.60
C LEU A 60 7.25 -3.55 9.67
N GLU A 61 7.57 -4.60 8.90
CA GLU A 61 8.60 -4.54 7.87
C GLU A 61 8.15 -3.74 6.64
N SER A 62 9.11 -3.33 5.79
CA SER A 62 8.85 -2.62 4.53
C SER A 62 7.84 -3.34 3.63
N SER A 63 7.85 -4.67 3.65
CA SER A 63 6.89 -5.54 2.96
C SER A 63 5.46 -5.35 3.48
N GLY A 64 5.29 -5.18 4.79
CA GLY A 64 4.00 -4.90 5.44
C GLY A 64 3.44 -3.55 5.03
N PHE A 65 4.27 -2.50 4.95
CA PHE A 65 3.84 -1.20 4.44
C PHE A 65 3.40 -1.26 2.97
N ALA A 66 4.12 -2.01 2.14
CA ALA A 66 3.75 -2.22 0.75
C ALA A 66 2.40 -2.94 0.64
N LEU A 67 2.15 -3.97 1.46
CA LEU A 67 0.90 -4.73 1.45
C LEU A 67 -0.34 -3.84 1.74
N LEU A 68 -0.22 -2.84 2.62
CA LEU A 68 -1.33 -1.92 2.95
C LEU A 68 -1.83 -1.09 1.76
N ARG A 69 -1.03 -0.99 0.69
CA ARG A 69 -1.38 -0.29 -0.55
C ARG A 69 -2.36 -1.08 -1.40
N PHE A 70 -2.32 -2.41 -1.32
CA PHE A 70 -3.02 -3.28 -2.26
C PHE A 70 -4.25 -3.92 -1.60
N GLY A 71 -5.30 -4.12 -2.39
CA GLY A 71 -6.51 -4.80 -1.94
C GLY A 71 -7.45 -4.00 -1.03
N ARG A 72 -8.46 -4.70 -0.57
CA ARG A 72 -9.49 -4.25 0.38
C ARG A 72 -9.26 -5.00 1.69
N HIS A 73 -8.96 -4.25 2.75
CA HIS A 73 -8.68 -4.82 4.06
C HIS A 73 -9.98 -4.87 4.87
N PHE A 74 -10.31 -6.06 5.37
CA PHE A 74 -11.40 -6.32 6.28
C PHE A 74 -10.84 -6.91 7.57
N ARG A 75 -11.33 -6.44 8.71
CA ARG A 75 -11.02 -6.99 10.04
C ARG A 75 -12.26 -7.71 10.52
N PHE A 76 -12.19 -9.03 10.69
CA PHE A 76 -13.31 -9.78 11.26
C PHE A 76 -13.17 -9.88 12.77
N SER A 77 -11.96 -10.05 13.27
CA SER A 77 -11.65 -10.13 14.70
C SER A 77 -10.31 -9.47 15.01
N PRO A 78 -9.96 -9.25 16.29
CA PRO A 78 -8.65 -8.68 16.66
C PRO A 78 -7.46 -9.50 16.14
N THR A 79 -7.67 -10.80 15.90
CA THR A 79 -6.65 -11.75 15.44
C THR A 79 -6.73 -12.04 13.94
N VAL A 80 -7.87 -11.78 13.28
CA VAL A 80 -8.09 -12.18 11.88
C VAL A 80 -8.36 -10.99 10.98
N LYS A 81 -7.52 -10.87 9.95
CA LYS A 81 -7.60 -9.82 8.93
C LYS A 81 -7.58 -10.44 7.55
N VAL A 82 -8.46 -9.96 6.67
CA VAL A 82 -8.58 -10.42 5.28
C VAL A 82 -8.25 -9.28 4.33
N ILE A 83 -7.52 -9.57 3.26
CA ILE A 83 -7.10 -8.63 2.22
C ILE A 83 -7.53 -9.20 0.88
N VAL A 84 -8.49 -8.55 0.21
CA VAL A 84 -9.04 -9.01 -1.06
C VAL A 84 -8.51 -8.15 -2.21
N GLY A 85 -7.93 -8.77 -3.23
CA GLY A 85 -7.44 -8.09 -4.43
C GLY A 85 -8.56 -7.48 -5.27
N ARG A 86 -8.30 -6.32 -5.88
CA ARG A 86 -9.31 -5.58 -6.68
C ARG A 86 -9.26 -5.86 -8.16
N ASN A 87 -8.10 -6.29 -8.65
CA ASN A 87 -7.81 -6.52 -10.05
C ASN A 87 -6.72 -7.59 -10.16
N GLU A 88 -6.49 -8.09 -11.37
CA GLU A 88 -5.53 -9.15 -11.64
C GLU A 88 -4.08 -8.77 -11.24
N GLY A 89 -3.68 -7.51 -11.47
CA GLY A 89 -2.37 -7.02 -11.06
C GLY A 89 -2.16 -7.05 -9.54
N GLU A 90 -3.18 -6.63 -8.78
CA GLU A 90 -3.16 -6.74 -7.31
C GLU A 90 -3.19 -8.19 -6.85
N ASN A 91 -3.92 -9.07 -7.53
CA ASN A 91 -3.94 -10.50 -7.21
C ASN A 91 -2.54 -11.11 -7.31
N ALA A 92 -1.81 -10.82 -8.39
CA ALA A 92 -0.44 -11.30 -8.58
C ALA A 92 0.50 -10.81 -7.46
N VAL A 93 0.37 -9.54 -7.07
CA VAL A 93 1.12 -8.97 -5.95
C VAL A 93 0.76 -9.65 -4.63
N LEU A 94 -0.52 -9.88 -4.36
CA LEU A 94 -1.00 -10.56 -3.15
C LEU A 94 -0.48 -12.00 -3.05
N VAL A 95 -0.42 -12.75 -4.14
CA VAL A 95 0.18 -14.09 -4.15
C VAL A 95 1.65 -14.05 -3.69
N GLY A 96 2.40 -13.00 -4.01
CA GLY A 96 3.76 -12.80 -3.51
C GLY A 96 3.85 -12.65 -1.98
N PHE A 97 2.79 -12.19 -1.33
CA PHE A 97 2.69 -12.06 0.13
C PHE A 97 2.08 -13.30 0.83
N ALA A 98 1.84 -14.39 0.09
CA ALA A 98 1.31 -15.64 0.61
C ALA A 98 2.12 -16.31 1.74
N PRO A 99 3.47 -16.25 1.79
CA PRO A 99 4.22 -16.95 2.84
C PRO A 99 3.77 -16.56 4.25
N GLY A 100 3.43 -17.58 5.06
CA GLY A 100 2.95 -17.40 6.44
C GLY A 100 1.50 -16.91 6.56
N ARG A 101 0.73 -16.91 5.47
CA ARG A 101 -0.67 -16.45 5.42
C ARG A 101 -1.56 -17.48 4.73
N TRP A 102 -2.86 -17.39 4.99
CA TRP A 102 -3.85 -18.19 4.27
C TRP A 102 -4.18 -17.54 2.94
N VAL A 103 -4.20 -18.32 1.86
CA VAL A 103 -4.57 -17.85 0.53
C VAL A 103 -5.90 -18.47 0.12
N LEU A 104 -6.86 -17.62 -0.19
CA LEU A 104 -8.15 -17.97 -0.76
C LEU A 104 -8.12 -17.58 -2.23
N ALA A 105 -8.19 -18.55 -3.12
CA ALA A 105 -8.26 -18.35 -4.56
C ALA A 105 -9.28 -19.31 -5.16
N PHE A 106 -9.90 -18.90 -6.27
CA PHE A 106 -10.85 -19.71 -7.00
C PHE A 106 -10.13 -20.41 -8.16
N PRO A 107 -9.88 -21.73 -8.10
CA PRO A 107 -9.12 -22.43 -9.14
C PRO A 107 -9.88 -22.54 -10.47
N SER A 108 -11.21 -22.49 -10.43
CA SER A 108 -12.07 -22.79 -11.58
C SER A 108 -12.79 -21.57 -12.16
N VAL A 109 -12.69 -20.40 -11.52
CA VAL A 109 -13.39 -19.18 -11.92
C VAL A 109 -12.43 -18.00 -11.79
N PRO A 110 -12.34 -17.09 -12.79
CA PRO A 110 -11.60 -15.85 -12.61
C PRO A 110 -12.22 -15.05 -11.47
N GLY A 111 -11.49 -14.92 -10.37
CA GLY A 111 -11.94 -14.27 -9.15
C GLY A 111 -10.81 -13.57 -8.41
N PRO A 112 -11.14 -12.69 -7.45
CA PRO A 112 -10.13 -12.01 -6.66
C PRO A 112 -9.39 -13.01 -5.75
N VAL A 113 -8.09 -12.78 -5.57
CA VAL A 113 -7.29 -13.51 -4.58
C VAL A 113 -7.46 -12.80 -3.24
N ALA A 114 -7.72 -13.55 -2.18
CA ALA A 114 -7.77 -13.03 -0.83
C ALA A 114 -6.68 -13.66 0.05
N LEU A 115 -5.99 -12.81 0.82
CA LEU A 115 -5.06 -13.24 1.87
C LEU A 115 -5.72 -13.10 3.23
N MET A 116 -5.49 -14.05 4.14
CA MET A 116 -5.83 -13.88 5.55
C MET A 116 -4.60 -13.97 6.45
N GLU A 117 -4.51 -13.03 7.37
CA GLU A 117 -3.52 -12.99 8.45
C GLU A 117 -4.15 -13.48 9.74
N GLY A 118 -3.41 -14.30 10.50
CA GLY A 118 -3.83 -14.87 11.78
C GLY A 118 -4.30 -16.32 11.70
N THR A 119 -4.97 -16.76 12.77
CA THR A 119 -5.59 -18.09 12.90
C THR A 119 -7.12 -17.95 12.81
N PRO A 120 -7.70 -18.05 11.60
CA PRO A 120 -9.14 -17.94 11.40
C PRO A 120 -9.87 -19.16 11.95
N THR A 121 -11.06 -18.92 12.50
CA THR A 121 -12.04 -19.97 12.80
C THR A 121 -12.73 -20.43 11.50
N GLY A 122 -13.41 -21.58 11.54
CA GLY A 122 -14.14 -22.10 10.38
C GLY A 122 -15.19 -21.14 9.84
N GLU A 123 -15.89 -20.42 10.73
CA GLU A 123 -16.90 -19.41 10.37
C GLU A 123 -16.27 -18.19 9.68
N GLU A 124 -15.12 -17.71 10.16
CA GLU A 124 -14.40 -16.59 9.54
C GLU A 124 -13.85 -16.97 8.16
N LEU A 125 -13.44 -18.23 7.99
CA LEU A 125 -12.97 -18.74 6.71
C LEU A 125 -14.11 -18.82 5.68
N GLU A 126 -15.28 -19.28 6.10
CA GLU A 126 -16.48 -19.28 5.26
C GLU A 126 -16.91 -17.86 4.89
N LEU A 127 -16.88 -16.93 5.86
CA LEU A 127 -17.18 -15.52 5.61
C LEU A 127 -16.19 -14.91 4.62
N ALA A 128 -14.90 -15.19 4.77
CA ALA A 128 -13.85 -14.72 3.86
C ALA A 128 -14.07 -15.25 2.43
N ALA A 129 -14.42 -16.54 2.30
CA ALA A 129 -14.72 -17.15 1.01
C ALA A 129 -15.93 -16.49 0.33
N ARG A 130 -17.00 -16.22 1.08
CA ARG A 130 -18.18 -15.49 0.57
C ARG A 130 -17.84 -14.06 0.16
N LEU A 131 -16.93 -13.40 0.87
CA LEU A 131 -16.47 -12.06 0.55
C LEU A 131 -15.59 -12.01 -0.71
N ALA A 132 -14.78 -13.05 -0.93
CA ALA A 132 -13.98 -13.19 -2.14
C ALA A 132 -14.83 -13.63 -3.36
N ALA A 133 -15.93 -14.34 -3.14
CA ALA A 133 -16.83 -14.82 -4.20
C ALA A 133 -17.79 -13.75 -4.75
N ARG A 134 -17.79 -12.53 -4.19
CA ARG A 134 -18.75 -11.46 -4.51
C ARG A 134 -18.10 -10.32 -5.29
#